data_AF-A0A529PXK5-F1
#
_entry.id   AF-A0A529PXK5-F1
#
_cell.length_a   1.000
_cell.length_b   1.000
_cell.length_c   1.000
_cell.angle_alpha   90.00
_cell.angle_beta   90.00
_cell.angle_gamma   90.00
#
_symmetry.space_group_name_H-M   'P 1'
#
loop_
_entity.id
_entity.type
_entity.pdbx_description
1 polymer ?
#
loop_
_entity_poly.entity_id
_entity_poly.type
_entity_poly.pdbx_seq_one_letter_code
_entity_poly.pdbx_strand_id
1 'polypeptide(L)'
;ELGRVLSFSRWSKLTTIVLPSAVPSIFTGLREGLANGWQTLVAVELIASFEGLGYLMAYGRQLFQLELVLSAMIVVGLIGLVIHGLLTLAENHLQRWRPETPR
;
A
#
# COMPACT_ATOMS: atom_id res chain seq x y z
N GLU A 1 -6.86 -26.54 -17.69
CA GLU A 1 -6.98 -27.95 -18.12
C GLU A 1 -5.69 -28.54 -18.72
N LEU A 2 -4.88 -27.77 -19.46
CA LEU A 2 -3.63 -28.24 -20.09
C LEU A 2 -2.51 -28.67 -19.11
N GLY A 3 -2.44 -28.09 -17.90
CA GLY A 3 -1.42 -28.45 -16.92
C GLY A 3 -1.52 -29.88 -16.38
N ARG A 4 -2.65 -30.59 -16.58
CA ARG A 4 -2.84 -31.96 -16.09
C ARG A 4 -2.08 -33.00 -16.93
N VAL A 5 -1.62 -32.62 -18.12
CA VAL A 5 -0.94 -33.49 -19.11
C VAL A 5 0.58 -33.55 -18.88
N LEU A 6 1.17 -32.53 -18.25
CA LEU A 6 2.58 -32.51 -17.89
C LEU A 6 2.71 -32.81 -16.39
N SER A 7 3.23 -33.99 -16.06
CA SER A 7 3.46 -34.56 -14.73
C SER A 7 4.48 -33.78 -13.88
N PHE A 8 4.27 -32.48 -13.69
CA PHE A 8 5.06 -31.67 -12.78
C PHE A 8 4.56 -31.80 -11.34
N SER A 9 5.49 -32.00 -10.41
CA SER A 9 5.28 -32.03 -8.95
C SER A 9 4.39 -30.86 -8.50
N ARG A 10 3.48 -31.12 -7.55
CA ARG A 10 2.48 -30.15 -7.04
C ARG A 10 3.10 -28.80 -6.67
N TRP A 11 4.32 -28.82 -6.16
CA TRP A 11 5.12 -27.65 -5.79
C TRP A 11 5.51 -26.77 -6.99
N SER A 12 5.93 -27.37 -8.10
CA SER A 12 6.31 -26.62 -9.32
C SER A 12 5.10 -25.96 -9.99
N LYS A 13 3.90 -26.55 -9.86
CA LYS A 13 2.66 -25.97 -10.38
C LYS A 13 2.19 -24.75 -9.57
N LEU A 14 2.34 -24.82 -8.25
CA LEU A 14 2.00 -23.74 -7.32
C LEU A 14 2.91 -22.51 -7.54
N THR A 15 4.22 -22.71 -7.67
CA THR A 15 5.17 -21.59 -7.84
C THR A 15 5.26 -21.05 -9.26
N THR A 16 5.11 -21.89 -10.29
CA THR A 16 5.30 -21.47 -11.70
C THR A 16 4.02 -20.99 -12.38
N ILE A 17 2.83 -21.40 -11.92
CA ILE A 17 1.55 -21.06 -12.59
C ILE A 17 0.63 -20.26 -11.67
N VAL A 18 0.43 -20.72 -10.42
CA VAL A 18 -0.52 -20.07 -9.50
C VAL A 18 0.05 -18.79 -8.92
N LEU A 19 1.30 -18.80 -8.44
CA LEU A 19 1.99 -17.61 -7.91
C LEU A 19 1.94 -16.40 -8.86
N PRO A 20 2.40 -16.47 -10.13
CA PRO A 20 2.38 -15.31 -11.02
C PRO A 20 0.96 -14.82 -11.35
N SER A 21 -0.05 -15.69 -11.33
CA SER A 21 -1.45 -15.31 -11.54
C SER A 21 -2.12 -14.70 -10.31
N ALA A 22 -1.68 -15.08 -9.10
CA ALA A 22 -2.23 -14.60 -7.84
C ALA A 22 -1.56 -13.32 -7.33
N VAL A 23 -0.30 -13.08 -7.72
CA VAL A 23 0.46 -11.88 -7.38
C VAL A 23 -0.29 -10.56 -7.65
N PRO A 24 -0.94 -10.35 -8.82
CA PRO A 24 -1.72 -9.12 -9.06
C PRO A 24 -2.90 -8.95 -8.09
N SER A 25 -3.58 -10.05 -7.75
CA SER A 25 -4.70 -10.06 -6.81
C SER A 25 -4.25 -9.73 -5.38
N ILE A 26 -3.12 -10.29 -4.96
CA ILE A 26 -2.52 -10.01 -3.65
C ILE A 26 -2.09 -8.54 -3.56
N PHE A 27 -1.48 -7.98 -4.60
CA PHE A 27 -1.09 -6.57 -4.62
C PHE A 27 -2.28 -5.62 -4.60
N THR A 28 -3.37 -5.99 -5.27
CA THR A 28 -4.63 -5.23 -5.19
C THR A 28 -5.16 -5.22 -3.76
N GLY A 29 -5.19 -6.38 -3.10
CA GLY A 29 -5.57 -6.49 -1.69
C GLY A 29 -4.64 -5.70 -0.76
N LEU A 30 -3.34 -5.72 -1.02
CA LEU A 30 -2.34 -4.97 -0.27
C LEU A 30 -2.52 -3.45 -0.44
N ARG A 31 -2.83 -2.98 -1.66
CA ARG A 31 -3.11 -1.57 -1.96
C ARG A 31 -4.33 -1.06 -1.19
N GLU A 32 -5.42 -1.79 -1.27
CA GLU A 32 -6.65 -1.44 -0.55
C GLU A 32 -6.46 -1.56 0.98
N GLY A 33 -5.71 -2.56 1.44
CA GLY A 33 -5.39 -2.74 2.86
C GLY A 33 -4.50 -1.61 3.42
N LEU A 34 -3.46 -1.20 2.69
CA LEU A 34 -2.58 -0.10 3.09
C LEU A 34 -3.31 1.24 3.06
N ALA A 35 -4.18 1.48 2.07
CA ALA A 35 -4.98 2.70 2.01
C ALA A 35 -5.89 2.85 3.24
N ASN A 36 -6.63 1.79 3.58
CA ASN A 36 -7.50 1.79 4.76
C ASN A 36 -6.70 1.82 6.07
N GLY A 37 -5.58 1.10 6.13
CA GLY A 37 -4.68 1.10 7.28
C GLY A 37 -4.09 2.47 7.55
N TRP A 38 -3.67 3.19 6.50
CA TRP A 38 -3.16 4.55 6.60
C TRP A 38 -4.20 5.52 7.17
N GLN A 39 -5.43 5.49 6.65
CA GLN A 39 -6.52 6.32 7.18
C GLN A 39 -6.81 6.02 8.65
N THR A 40 -6.83 4.73 9.01
CA THR A 40 -7.06 4.30 10.40
C THR A 40 -5.94 4.77 11.33
N LEU A 41 -4.68 4.63 10.91
CA LEU A 41 -3.52 5.09 11.66
C LEU A 41 -3.56 6.60 11.92
N VAL A 42 -3.81 7.41 10.88
CA VAL A 42 -3.94 8.86 11.01
C VAL A 42 -5.09 9.24 11.95
N ALA A 43 -6.24 8.57 11.85
CA ALA A 43 -7.37 8.81 12.74
C ALA A 43 -7.03 8.52 14.20
N VAL A 44 -6.34 7.40 14.47
CA VAL A 44 -5.90 7.03 15.82
C VAL A 44 -4.90 8.05 16.37
N GLU A 45 -3.95 8.48 15.55
CA GLU A 45 -2.92 9.45 15.95
C GLU A 45 -3.53 10.84 16.27
N LEU A 46 -4.63 11.22 15.63
CA LEU A 46 -5.35 12.47 15.92
C LEU A 46 -6.16 12.43 17.22
N ILE A 47 -6.59 11.25 17.68
CA ILE A 47 -7.49 11.12 18.84
C ILE A 47 -6.71 10.89 20.14
N ALA A 48 -5.63 10.09 20.10
CA ALA A 48 -5.03 9.53 21.30
C ALA A 48 -3.51 9.76 21.42
N SER A 49 -2.90 10.54 20.53
CA SER A 49 -1.44 10.63 20.51
C SER A 49 -0.89 11.69 21.46
N PHE A 50 0.08 11.28 22.27
CA PHE A 50 0.87 12.15 23.16
C PHE A 50 2.16 12.65 22.49
N GLU A 51 2.52 12.10 21.33
CA GLU A 51 3.66 12.50 20.50
C GLU A 51 3.30 12.32 19.01
N GLY A 52 4.10 12.84 18.06
CA GLY A 52 3.89 12.63 16.62
C GLY A 52 3.19 13.77 15.87
N LEU A 53 2.82 13.53 14.60
CA LEU A 53 2.31 14.56 13.69
C LEU A 53 0.87 14.97 14.04
N GLY A 54 0.04 14.00 14.46
CA GLY A 54 -1.31 14.28 14.94
C GLY A 54 -1.31 15.15 16.20
N TYR A 55 -0.35 14.90 17.10
CA TYR A 55 -0.12 15.74 18.29
C TYR A 55 0.29 17.17 17.91
N LEU A 56 1.25 17.34 16.99
CA LEU A 56 1.69 18.66 16.50
C LEU A 56 0.56 19.47 15.90
N MET A 57 -0.37 18.83 15.17
CA MET A 57 -1.58 19.48 14.67
C MET A 57 -2.51 19.93 15.81
N ALA A 58 -2.77 19.05 16.79
CA ALA A 58 -3.63 19.37 17.92
C ALA A 58 -3.05 20.51 18.77
N TYR A 59 -1.74 20.47 19.02
CA TYR A 59 -0.99 21.49 19.73
C TYR A 59 -0.99 22.84 18.98
N GLY A 60 -0.68 22.81 17.68
CA GLY A 60 -0.75 24.00 16.82
C GLY A 60 -2.15 24.61 16.79
N ARG A 61 -3.19 23.77 16.79
CA ARG A 61 -4.59 24.23 16.86
C ARG A 61 -4.90 24.92 18.19
N GLN A 62 -4.39 24.39 19.31
CA GLN A 62 -4.58 24.99 20.63
C GLN A 62 -3.89 26.36 20.76
N LEU A 63 -2.74 26.52 20.11
CA LEU A 63 -2.00 27.79 20.06
C LEU A 63 -2.45 28.74 18.94
N PHE A 64 -3.47 28.37 18.15
CA PHE A 64 -3.89 29.09 16.94
C PHE A 64 -2.75 29.32 15.93
N GLN A 65 -1.71 28.48 15.94
CA GLN A 65 -0.59 28.51 15.01
C GLN A 65 -0.93 27.69 13.76
N LEU A 66 -1.66 28.32 12.84
CA LEU A 66 -2.06 27.70 11.58
C LEU A 66 -0.85 27.28 10.73
N GLU A 67 0.27 28.00 10.81
CA GLU A 67 1.52 27.63 10.13
C GLU A 67 2.01 26.23 10.55
N LEU A 68 1.96 25.92 11.84
CA LEU A 68 2.34 24.61 12.36
C LEU A 68 1.38 23.52 11.91
N VAL A 69 0.07 23.78 12.00
CA VAL A 69 -0.97 22.83 11.56
C VAL A 69 -0.83 22.50 10.08
N LEU A 70 -0.67 23.52 9.23
CA LEU A 70 -0.54 23.36 7.79
C LEU A 70 0.74 22.60 7.41
N SER A 71 1.87 22.93 8.05
CA SER A 71 3.13 22.21 7.80
C SER A 71 3.00 20.72 8.16
N ALA A 72 2.42 20.40 9.32
CA ALA A 72 2.15 19.01 9.72
C ALA A 72 1.20 18.31 8.73
N MET A 73 0.17 19.01 8.22
CA MET A 73 -0.78 18.43 7.25
C MET A 73 -0.10 18.08 5.93
N ILE A 74 0.79 18.96 5.46
CA ILE A 74 1.58 18.71 4.26
C ILE A 74 2.49 17.49 4.46
N VAL A 75 3.15 17.38 5.61
CA VAL A 75 4.03 16.23 5.91
C VAL A 75 3.24 14.91 5.92
N VAL A 76 2.09 14.86 6.61
CA VAL A 76 1.23 13.66 6.61
C VAL A 76 0.76 13.32 5.19
N GLY A 77 0.32 14.31 4.42
CA GLY A 77 -0.09 14.12 3.02
C GLY A 77 1.04 13.57 2.15
N LEU A 78 2.26 14.10 2.31
CA LEU A 78 3.45 13.62 1.59
C LEU A 78 3.80 12.18 1.96
N ILE A 79 3.75 11.82 3.24
CA ILE A 79 4.02 10.45 3.67
C ILE A 79 3.00 9.49 3.04
N GLY A 80 1.71 9.85 3.07
CA GLY A 80 0.67 9.09 2.40
C GLY A 80 0.97 8.92 0.91
N LEU A 81 1.24 10.01 0.19
CA LEU A 81 1.59 9.98 -1.22
C LEU A 81 2.82 9.12 -1.52
N VAL A 82 3.85 9.18 -0.68
CA VAL A 82 5.05 8.34 -0.82
C VAL A 82 4.72 6.87 -0.65
N ILE A 83 3.93 6.50 0.37
CA ILE A 83 3.50 5.10 0.59
C ILE A 83 2.71 4.59 -0.62
N HIS A 84 1.74 5.37 -1.09
CA HIS A 84 0.95 5.01 -2.26
C HIS A 84 1.82 4.90 -3.53
N GLY A 85 2.72 5.86 -3.76
CA GLY A 85 3.61 5.88 -4.92
C GLY A 85 4.60 4.72 -4.94
N LEU A 86 5.22 4.40 -3.80
CA LEU A 86 6.10 3.23 -3.65
C LEU A 86 5.36 1.94 -3.97
N LEU A 87 4.11 1.82 -3.53
CA LEU A 87 3.30 0.65 -3.79
C LEU A 87 2.95 0.49 -5.28
N THR A 88 2.59 1.58 -5.95
CA THR A 88 2.34 1.59 -7.40
C THR A 88 3.60 1.29 -8.21
N LEU A 89 4.77 1.78 -7.77
CA LEU A 89 6.06 1.43 -8.40
C LEU A 89 6.38 -0.05 -8.24
N ALA A 90 6.14 -0.62 -7.05
CA ALA A 90 6.30 -2.04 -6.81
C ALA A 90 5.34 -2.88 -7.68
N GLU A 91 4.09 -2.45 -7.82
CA GLU A 91 3.10 -3.07 -8.70
C GLU A 91 3.56 -3.06 -10.17
N ASN A 92 3.97 -1.90 -10.70
CA ASN A 92 4.42 -1.75 -12.08
C ASN A 92 5.67 -2.59 -12.39
N HIS A 93 6.59 -2.69 -11.44
CA HIS A 93 7.79 -3.52 -11.61
C HIS A 93 7.45 -5.01 -11.69
N LEU A 94 6.42 -5.45 -10.95
CA LEU A 94 6.01 -6.84 -10.90
C LEU A 94 5.07 -7.21 -12.07
N GLN A 95 4.24 -6.27 -12.54
CA GLN A 95 3.42 -6.44 -13.73
C GLN A 95 4.23 -6.57 -15.02
N ARG A 96 5.48 -6.09 -15.08
CA ARG A 96 6.39 -6.33 -16.22
C ARG A 96 6.68 -7.80 -16.50
N TRP A 97 6.41 -8.70 -15.55
CA TRP A 97 6.59 -10.13 -15.71
C TRP A 97 5.42 -10.84 -16.42
N ARG A 98 4.42 -10.10 -16.92
CA ARG A 98 3.32 -10.64 -17.71
C ARG A 98 3.85 -11.09 -19.09
N PRO A 99 3.82 -12.38 -19.44
CA PRO A 99 3.88 -12.78 -20.84
C PRO A 99 2.57 -12.31 -21.47
N GLU A 100 2.67 -11.47 -22.48
CA GLU A 100 1.53 -10.96 -23.23
C GLU A 100 0.90 -12.16 -23.94
N THR A 101 -0.26 -12.63 -23.47
CA THR A 101 -1.01 -13.67 -24.18
C THR A 101 -1.55 -13.05 -25.46
N PRO A 102 -1.07 -13.42 -26.66
CA PRO A 102 -1.61 -12.90 -27.91
C PRO A 102 -3.04 -13.40 -28.08
N ARG A 103 -3.93 -12.51 -28.54
CA ARG A 103 -5.35 -12.80 -28.80
C ARG A 103 -5.52 -13.80 -29.93
#